data_AF-A0A7W2PXC4-F1
#
_entry.id   AF-A0A7W2PXC4-F1
#
_cell.length_a   1.000
_cell.length_b   1.000
_cell.length_c   1.000
_cell.angle_alpha   90.00
_cell.angle_beta   90.00
_cell.angle_gamma   90.00
#
_symmetry.space_group_name_H-M   'P 1'
#
loop_
_entity.id
_entity.type
_entity.pdbx_description
1 polymer ?
#
loop_
_entity_poly.entity_id
_entity_poly.type
_entity_poly.pdbx_seq_one_letter_code
_entity_poly.pdbx_strand_id
1 'polypeptide(L)'
;MKPRLTHLHPDVAQLGLFVQPIAFEEAVDDYLETCKHLGREPQKTYSGTLSLRLEPTLHASVAAEAELAQKSINQWVSDILSQAACR
;
A
#
# COMPACT_ATOMS: atom_id res chain seq x y z
N MET A 1 -10.22 10.76 -47.51
CA MET A 1 -9.41 12.00 -47.36
C MET A 1 -8.49 11.81 -46.17
N LYS A 2 -7.16 11.87 -46.35
CA LYS A 2 -6.17 11.87 -45.25
C LYS A 2 -6.07 13.30 -44.67
N PRO A 3 -5.45 13.48 -43.49
CA PRO A 3 -4.04 13.86 -43.60
C PRO A 3 -3.10 13.06 -42.70
N ARG A 4 -1.88 12.92 -43.23
CA ARG A 4 -0.68 12.39 -42.58
C ARG A 4 -0.22 13.37 -41.50
N LEU A 5 0.11 12.86 -40.31
CA LEU A 5 1.00 13.54 -39.38
C LEU A 5 2.42 12.99 -39.61
N THR A 6 3.18 13.73 -40.39
CA THR A 6 4.64 13.67 -40.44
C THR A 6 5.19 14.41 -39.22
N HIS A 7 6.17 13.81 -38.54
CA HIS A 7 7.00 14.35 -37.46
C HIS A 7 6.47 14.17 -36.02
N LEU A 8 6.84 13.02 -35.42
CA LEU A 8 7.18 12.98 -33.99
C LEU A 8 8.68 12.67 -33.88
N HIS A 9 9.38 13.48 -33.09
CA HIS A 9 10.84 13.55 -32.95
C HIS A 9 11.42 12.28 -32.28
N PRO A 10 12.67 11.87 -32.57
CA PRO A 10 13.23 10.59 -32.12
C PRO A 10 13.85 10.61 -30.71
N ASP A 11 13.27 11.30 -29.72
CA ASP A 11 13.85 11.44 -28.36
C ASP A 11 12.82 11.37 -27.22
N VAL A 12 11.93 10.37 -27.21
CA VAL A 12 11.17 10.00 -25.99
C VAL A 12 11.88 8.88 -25.21
N ALA A 13 13.20 9.02 -25.05
CA ALA A 13 13.92 8.35 -23.99
C ALA A 13 13.60 9.10 -22.68
N GLN A 14 12.76 8.52 -21.81
CA GLN A 14 13.01 8.43 -20.35
C GLN A 14 11.83 7.68 -19.68
N LEU A 15 12.02 6.38 -19.40
CA LEU A 15 11.42 5.62 -18.29
C LEU A 15 10.06 6.11 -17.74
N GLY A 16 8.99 5.83 -18.48
CA GLY A 16 7.65 5.77 -17.93
C GLY A 16 7.12 4.36 -18.11
N LEU A 17 7.19 3.53 -17.07
CA LEU A 17 6.44 2.27 -17.04
C LEU A 17 4.95 2.63 -17.15
N PHE A 18 4.41 2.59 -18.37
CA PHE A 18 2.99 2.46 -18.57
C PHE A 18 2.64 1.03 -18.12
N VAL A 19 2.26 0.88 -16.85
CA VAL A 19 1.57 -0.32 -16.38
C VAL A 19 0.36 -0.46 -17.29
N GLN A 20 0.37 -1.46 -18.18
CA GLN A 20 -0.77 -1.74 -19.04
C GLN A 20 -1.90 -2.22 -18.12
N PRO A 21 -3.02 -1.49 -17.99
CA PRO A 21 -4.08 -1.82 -17.03
C PRO A 21 -4.63 -3.24 -17.25
N ILE A 22 -4.65 -3.69 -18.51
CA ILE A 22 -5.07 -5.04 -18.90
C ILE A 22 -4.17 -6.12 -18.30
N ALA A 23 -2.84 -5.93 -18.33
CA ALA A 23 -1.91 -6.93 -17.80
C ALA A 23 -1.99 -7.07 -16.27
N PHE A 24 -2.46 -6.04 -15.57
CA PHE A 24 -2.71 -6.09 -14.13
C PHE A 24 -4.03 -6.82 -13.83
N GLU A 25 -5.09 -6.49 -14.56
CA GLU A 25 -6.41 -7.13 -14.42
C GLU A 25 -6.32 -8.65 -14.71
N GLU A 26 -5.65 -9.04 -15.80
CA GLU A 26 -5.41 -10.45 -16.15
C GLU A 26 -4.63 -11.19 -15.05
N ALA A 27 -3.60 -10.57 -14.49
CA ALA A 27 -2.82 -11.18 -13.41
C ALA A 27 -3.63 -11.35 -12.11
N VAL A 28 -4.57 -10.44 -11.83
CA VAL A 28 -5.49 -10.56 -10.68
C VAL A 28 -6.50 -11.68 -10.92
N ASP A 29 -7.06 -11.76 -12.12
CA ASP A 29 -8.02 -12.81 -12.48
C ASP A 29 -7.38 -14.21 -12.42
N ASP A 30 -6.18 -14.36 -12.98
CA ASP A 30 -5.40 -15.61 -12.91
C ASP A 30 -5.09 -16.04 -11.46
N TYR A 31 -4.77 -15.07 -10.59
CA TYR A 31 -4.55 -15.33 -9.17
C TYR A 31 -5.82 -15.85 -8.48
N LEU A 32 -6.97 -15.20 -8.73
CA LEU A 32 -8.25 -15.60 -8.16
C LEU A 32 -8.71 -16.97 -8.66
N GLU A 33 -8.55 -17.25 -9.96
CA GLU A 33 -8.84 -18.57 -10.53
C GLU A 33 -7.94 -19.64 -9.93
N THR A 34 -6.65 -19.36 -9.76
CA THR A 34 -5.70 -20.28 -9.12
C THR A 34 -6.10 -20.57 -7.67
N CYS A 35 -6.46 -19.54 -6.89
CA CYS A 35 -6.98 -19.69 -5.53
C CYS A 35 -8.22 -20.60 -5.50
N LYS A 36 -9.16 -20.40 -6.44
CA LYS A 36 -10.36 -21.22 -6.57
C LYS A 36 -10.05 -22.68 -6.94
N HIS A 37 -9.15 -22.91 -7.90
CA HIS A 37 -8.73 -24.26 -8.30
C HIS A 37 -8.03 -25.01 -7.16
N LEU A 38 -7.29 -24.30 -6.32
CA LEU A 38 -6.59 -24.87 -5.16
C LEU A 38 -7.48 -25.00 -3.92
N GLY A 39 -8.72 -24.52 -3.96
CA GLY A 39 -9.63 -24.50 -2.79
C GLY A 39 -9.10 -23.64 -1.65
N ARG A 40 -8.32 -22.60 -1.95
CA ARG A 40 -7.70 -21.68 -0.98
C ARG A 40 -8.35 -20.32 -1.07
N GLU A 41 -8.62 -19.73 0.08
CA GLU A 41 -9.04 -18.32 0.14
C GLU A 41 -7.88 -17.43 -0.35
N PRO A 42 -8.17 -16.43 -1.21
CA PRO A 42 -7.17 -15.44 -1.59
C PRO A 42 -6.68 -14.67 -0.36
N GLN A 43 -5.46 -14.18 -0.44
CA GLN A 43 -4.84 -13.49 0.67
C GLN A 43 -5.62 -12.21 0.98
N LYS A 44 -6.13 -12.10 2.20
CA LYS A 44 -6.74 -10.86 2.66
C LYS A 44 -5.66 -9.80 2.76
N THR A 45 -5.94 -8.64 2.19
CA THR A 45 -5.13 -7.45 2.41
C THR A 45 -5.19 -7.06 3.88
N TYR A 46 -4.06 -6.66 4.43
CA TYR A 46 -4.02 -6.04 5.75
C TYR A 46 -4.64 -4.64 5.64
N SER A 47 -5.67 -4.37 6.43
CA SER A 47 -6.45 -3.12 6.33
C SER A 47 -5.68 -1.85 6.70
N GLY A 48 -4.49 -1.99 7.32
CA GLY A 48 -3.72 -0.88 7.87
C GLY A 48 -4.28 -0.31 9.18
N THR A 49 -5.46 -0.76 9.62
CA THR A 49 -6.11 -0.30 10.85
C THR A 49 -5.84 -1.28 11.99
N LEU A 50 -5.32 -0.77 13.11
CA LEU A 50 -5.07 -1.54 14.31
C LEU A 50 -5.91 -0.98 15.47
N SER A 51 -6.88 -1.76 15.96
CA SER A 51 -7.66 -1.43 17.16
C SER A 51 -7.02 -2.09 18.37
N LEU A 52 -6.53 -1.29 19.31
CA LEU A 52 -5.89 -1.77 20.55
C LEU A 52 -6.76 -1.41 21.75
N ARG A 53 -6.98 -2.39 22.63
CA ARG A 53 -7.49 -2.14 23.98
C ARG A 53 -6.29 -1.94 24.90
N LEU A 54 -6.15 -0.74 25.45
CA LEU A 54 -5.10 -0.37 26.38
C LEU A 54 -5.70 -0.07 27.75
N GLU A 55 -4.95 -0.39 28.81
CA GLU A 55 -5.29 0.08 30.15
C GLU A 55 -5.28 1.62 30.18
N PRO A 56 -6.18 2.29 30.93
CA PRO A 56 -6.27 3.75 30.92
C PRO A 56 -4.97 4.46 31.27
N THR A 57 -4.18 3.90 32.19
CA THR A 57 -2.88 4.44 32.60
C THR A 57 -1.86 4.39 31.46
N LEU A 58 -1.81 3.26 30.74
CA LEU A 58 -0.94 3.11 29.58
C LEU A 58 -1.37 4.04 28.43
N HIS A 59 -2.67 4.16 28.19
CA HIS A 59 -3.18 5.10 27.18
C HIS A 59 -2.78 6.55 27.49
N ALA A 60 -2.84 6.97 28.76
CA ALA A 60 -2.40 8.29 29.18
C ALA A 60 -0.89 8.51 28.95
N SER A 61 -0.06 7.52 29.29
CA SER A 61 1.39 7.59 29.02
C SER A 61 1.69 7.69 27.52
N VAL A 62 1.03 6.87 26.69
CA VAL A 62 1.18 6.92 25.22
C VAL A 62 0.76 8.28 24.67
N ALA A 63 -0.34 8.85 25.16
CA ALA A 63 -0.80 10.17 24.75
C ALA A 63 0.22 11.27 25.09
N ALA A 64 0.80 11.22 26.29
CA ALA A 64 1.83 12.17 26.71
C ALA A 64 3.10 12.07 25.86
N GLU A 65 3.58 10.85 25.57
CA GLU A 65 4.76 10.64 24.72
C GLU A 65 4.52 11.10 23.27
N ALA A 66 3.32 10.86 22.74
CA ALA A 66 2.93 11.33 21.42
C ALA A 66 2.90 12.86 21.36
N GLU A 67 2.36 13.52 22.39
CA GLU A 67 2.33 14.99 22.50
C GLU A 67 3.73 15.59 22.59
N LEU A 68 4.61 15.03 23.43
CA LEU A 68 6.02 15.44 23.53
C LEU A 68 6.75 15.30 22.19
N ALA A 69 6.42 14.27 21.41
CA ALA A 69 6.95 14.05 20.07
C ALA A 69 6.25 14.88 18.97
N GLN A 70 5.26 15.72 19.33
CA GLN A 70 4.43 16.50 18.40
C GLN A 70 3.74 15.63 17.32
N LYS A 71 3.28 14.44 17.72
CA LYS A 71 2.65 13.45 16.84
C LYS A 71 1.26 13.08 17.34
N SER A 72 0.43 12.59 16.42
CA SER A 72 -0.79 11.89 16.84
C SER A 72 -0.42 10.57 17.52
N ILE A 73 -1.28 10.06 18.41
CA ILE A 73 -1.09 8.74 19.04
C ILE A 73 -0.86 7.66 17.99
N ASN A 74 -1.65 7.65 16.91
CA ASN A 74 -1.51 6.65 15.85
C ASN A 74 -0.16 6.74 15.14
N GLN A 75 0.34 7.96 14.87
CA GLN A 75 1.65 8.12 14.23
C GLN A 75 2.77 7.66 15.17
N TRP A 76 2.73 8.09 16.43
CA TRP A 76 3.72 7.69 17.42
C TRP A 76 3.75 6.17 17.60
N VAL A 77 2.59 5.53 17.76
CA VAL A 77 2.48 4.07 17.85
C VAL A 77 3.00 3.39 16.58
N SER A 78 2.66 3.91 15.40
CA SER A 78 3.13 3.36 14.12
C SER A 78 4.65 3.41 14.00
N ASP A 79 5.29 4.49 14.44
CA ASP A 79 6.76 4.62 14.43
C ASP A 79 7.42 3.58 15.36
N ILE A 80 6.89 3.41 16.57
CA ILE A 80 7.39 2.42 17.54
C ILE A 80 7.21 0.99 17.00
N LEU A 81 6.03 0.68 16.44
CA LEU A 81 5.77 -0.62 15.84
C LEU A 81 6.69 -0.88 14.64
N SER A 82 6.97 0.13 13.83
CA SER A 82 7.90 0.02 12.68
C SER A 82 9.31 -0.31 13.14
N GLN A 83 9.79 0.35 14.20
CA GLN A 83 11.10 0.06 14.80
C GLN A 83 11.16 -1.35 15.42
N ALA A 84 10.09 -1.79 16.06
CA ALA A 84 10.03 -3.09 16.71
C ALA A 84 9.89 -4.27 15.72
N ALA A 85 9.15 -4.07 14.62
CA ALA A 85 8.88 -5.10 13.61
C ALA A 85 9.99 -5.24 12.56
N CYS A 86 10.78 -4.19 12.31
CA CYS A 86 11.89 -4.21 11.36
C CYS A 86 13.15 -4.83 11.99
N ARG A 87 13.10 -6.13 12.30
CA ARG A 87 14.26 -6.95 12.71
C ARG A 87 14.70 -7.90 11.61
#